data_AF-A0AAN0M674-F1
#
_entry.id   AF-A0AAN0M674-F1
#
_cell.length_a   1.000
_cell.length_b   1.000
_cell.length_c   1.000
_cell.angle_alpha   90.00
_cell.angle_beta   90.00
_cell.angle_gamma   90.00
#
_symmetry.space_group_name_H-M   'P 1'
#
loop_
_entity.id
_entity.type
_entity.pdbx_description
1 polymer ?
#
loop_
_entity_poly.entity_id
_entity_poly.type
_entity_poly.pdbx_seq_one_letter_code
_entity_poly.pdbx_strand_id
1 'polypeptide(L)'
;MTDDRRQQDFAKRLSRISQERGGSVTPDQDKPKKDISDFNYNMPRESHPIRNGVIWLLFLATVGTGGYYGWNALPQDVRYSLTSLATSGGGLNGSGMSPEAIPETQTMSDQGPVFASPRVAHAGSDSLALGDIVTGASLPTNDMTFGTITPIIRNERCELRTVGSAEKVTGVRIENALLSAPLYAFSDRQLADQMLENVETVTKGAFESDPLAGLAGEKTSLDVFVTDTSAPLYLVLQNMGPGVIWNLQVAPNVQIAHVAIIGSDFSGVTNLPTDTTVEALLVGDFIAPHQYGADDVARSCMIRPWRMPQADWIGSLKSEAGSLVFQNQLYSYTKGYEAYNRWFTSTLGVDAATNMITARDAAHVLLGPAPEAPFAYSKLAGQDVQLMEAEHLITGTPAERVAAAQQLHRDLLTAALGGDLAALNPPAMERNSQ
;
A
#
# COMPACT_ATOMS: atom_id res chain seq x y z
N MET A 1 -19.80 27.04 8.16
CA MET A 1 -19.38 27.45 6.82
C MET A 1 -17.88 27.51 6.83
N THR A 2 -17.21 26.40 6.52
CA THR A 2 -15.75 26.32 6.40
C THR A 2 -15.38 26.60 4.95
N ASP A 3 -14.34 27.40 4.77
CA ASP A 3 -14.00 28.14 3.55
C ASP A 3 -13.34 27.23 2.49
N ASP A 4 -14.17 26.49 1.76
CA ASP A 4 -13.83 25.60 0.63
C ASP A 4 -13.12 26.33 -0.54
N ARG A 5 -13.18 27.68 -0.55
CA ARG A 5 -12.48 28.50 -1.55
C ARG A 5 -10.96 28.43 -1.42
N ARG A 6 -10.41 28.32 -0.21
CA ARG A 6 -8.95 28.34 -0.03
C ARG A 6 -8.26 27.11 -0.60
N GLN A 7 -8.87 25.93 -0.44
CA GLN A 7 -8.33 24.68 -1.00
C GLN A 7 -8.43 24.69 -2.53
N GLN A 8 -9.55 25.17 -3.09
CA GLN A 8 -9.71 25.30 -4.53
C GLN A 8 -8.75 26.32 -5.14
N ASP A 9 -8.49 27.44 -4.47
CA ASP A 9 -7.54 28.45 -4.93
C ASP A 9 -6.08 27.98 -4.82
N PHE A 10 -5.77 27.16 -3.80
CA PHE A 10 -4.47 26.52 -3.65
C PHE A 10 -4.19 25.52 -4.78
N ALA A 11 -5.12 24.60 -5.05
CA ALA A 11 -5.00 23.62 -6.14
C ALA A 11 -4.89 24.30 -7.52
N LYS A 12 -5.65 25.39 -7.75
CA LYS A 12 -5.56 26.19 -8.99
C LYS A 12 -4.22 26.91 -9.14
N ARG A 13 -3.58 27.31 -8.04
CA ARG A 13 -2.23 27.93 -8.07
C ARG A 13 -1.16 26.91 -8.42
N LEU A 14 -1.20 25.72 -7.82
CA LEU A 14 -0.27 24.63 -8.14
C LEU A 14 -0.37 24.20 -9.61
N SER A 15 -1.59 24.03 -10.12
CA SER A 15 -1.83 23.69 -11.53
C SER A 15 -1.28 24.74 -12.52
N ARG A 16 -1.35 26.03 -12.16
CA ARG A 16 -0.80 27.12 -12.99
C ARG A 16 0.73 27.11 -13.04
N ILE A 17 1.36 26.89 -11.89
CA ILE A 17 2.83 26.82 -11.78
C ILE A 17 3.38 25.64 -12.59
N SER A 18 2.65 24.52 -12.61
CA SER A 18 2.96 23.35 -13.46
C SER A 18 2.92 23.69 -14.95
N GLN A 19 1.88 24.40 -15.42
CA GLN A 19 1.76 24.83 -16.82
C GLN A 19 2.85 25.82 -17.24
N GLU A 20 3.21 26.78 -16.38
CA GLU A 20 4.25 27.78 -16.65
C GLU A 20 5.66 27.15 -16.78
N ARG A 21 5.88 25.95 -16.23
CA ARG A 21 7.14 25.20 -16.32
C ARG A 21 7.20 24.19 -17.48
N GLY A 22 6.25 24.24 -18.41
CA GLY A 22 6.27 23.43 -19.63
C GLY A 22 5.59 22.05 -19.49
N GLY A 23 4.89 21.78 -18.40
CA GLY A 23 4.01 20.62 -18.28
C GLY A 23 2.75 20.82 -19.14
N SER A 24 2.63 20.13 -20.27
CA SER A 24 1.41 20.21 -21.10
C SER A 24 0.33 19.29 -20.53
N VAL A 25 -0.39 19.76 -19.50
CA VAL A 25 -1.72 19.23 -19.18
C VAL A 25 -2.72 20.34 -19.48
N THR A 26 -3.29 20.30 -20.67
CA THR A 26 -4.47 21.10 -21.02
C THR A 26 -5.67 20.43 -20.33
N PRO A 27 -6.35 21.08 -19.38
CA PRO A 27 -7.55 20.50 -18.78
C PRO A 27 -8.59 20.36 -19.88
N ASP A 28 -9.04 19.13 -20.12
CA ASP A 28 -10.09 18.80 -21.08
C ASP A 28 -11.41 19.45 -20.62
N GLN A 29 -11.69 20.65 -21.12
CA GLN A 29 -12.88 21.44 -20.73
C GLN A 29 -14.18 20.93 -21.35
N ASP A 30 -14.10 19.98 -22.30
CA ASP A 30 -15.25 19.48 -23.06
C ASP A 30 -15.76 18.12 -22.54
N LYS A 31 -15.12 17.51 -21.54
CA LYS A 31 -15.70 16.36 -20.85
C LYS A 31 -16.85 16.82 -19.94
N PRO A 32 -18.04 16.19 -20.02
CA PRO A 32 -19.10 16.46 -19.05
C PRO A 32 -18.53 16.19 -17.66
N LYS A 33 -18.60 17.19 -16.77
CA LYS A 33 -18.22 17.06 -15.38
C LYS A 33 -18.90 15.82 -14.81
N LYS A 34 -18.13 14.77 -14.52
CA LYS A 34 -18.60 13.75 -13.58
C LYS A 34 -18.81 14.48 -12.26
N ASP A 35 -20.04 14.52 -11.78
CA ASP A 35 -20.32 14.83 -10.39
C ASP A 35 -19.58 13.80 -9.54
N ILE A 36 -18.46 14.20 -8.95
CA ILE A 36 -17.70 13.39 -7.99
C ILE A 36 -17.92 13.89 -6.56
N SER A 37 -18.94 14.72 -6.32
CA SER A 37 -19.34 15.09 -4.96
C SER A 37 -20.55 14.27 -4.51
N ASP A 38 -20.33 13.03 -4.09
CA ASP A 38 -21.30 12.31 -3.24
C ASP A 38 -21.36 12.89 -1.81
N PHE A 39 -20.59 13.94 -1.51
CA PHE A 39 -20.78 14.72 -0.30
C PHE A 39 -21.89 15.75 -0.48
N ASN A 40 -23.12 15.28 -0.30
CA ASN A 40 -24.31 16.11 -0.22
C ASN A 40 -24.31 16.92 1.11
N TYR A 41 -23.43 17.92 1.21
CA TYR A 41 -23.21 18.76 2.42
C TYR A 41 -24.43 19.60 2.86
N ASN A 42 -25.47 19.64 2.04
CA ASN A 42 -26.70 20.41 2.29
C ASN A 42 -27.95 19.55 2.51
N MET A 43 -27.84 18.21 2.61
CA MET A 43 -28.96 17.44 3.17
C MET A 43 -29.17 17.86 4.64
N PRO A 44 -30.42 18.05 5.09
CA PRO A 44 -30.68 18.27 6.51
C PRO A 44 -30.05 17.11 7.27
N ARG A 45 -29.02 17.42 8.08
CA ARG A 45 -28.40 16.43 8.96
C ARG A 45 -29.53 15.79 9.76
N GLU A 46 -29.77 14.52 9.53
CA GLU A 46 -30.55 13.73 10.48
C GLU A 46 -29.85 13.91 11.83
N SER A 47 -30.54 14.57 12.75
CA SER A 47 -30.12 14.51 14.14
C SER A 47 -30.09 13.02 14.46
N HIS A 48 -28.92 12.48 14.80
CA HIS A 48 -28.81 11.16 15.37
C HIS A 48 -28.93 11.31 16.89
N PRO A 49 -30.15 11.37 17.46
CA PRO A 49 -30.35 11.51 18.90
C PRO A 49 -29.66 10.38 19.69
N ILE A 50 -29.46 9.23 19.03
CA ILE A 50 -28.78 8.06 19.60
C ILE A 50 -27.29 8.34 19.82
N ARG A 51 -26.58 8.95 18.86
CA ARG A 51 -25.14 9.22 18.98
C ARG A 51 -24.83 10.30 20.02
N ASN A 52 -25.64 11.36 20.07
CA ASN A 52 -25.52 12.37 21.12
C ASN A 52 -26.00 11.84 22.48
N GLY A 53 -26.99 10.95 22.50
CA GLY A 53 -27.48 10.28 23.70
C GLY A 53 -26.43 9.36 24.33
N VAL A 54 -25.67 8.61 23.53
CA VAL A 54 -24.60 7.71 24.02
C VAL A 54 -23.45 8.50 24.66
N ILE A 55 -23.06 9.63 24.08
CA ILE A 55 -21.99 10.49 24.62
C ILE A 55 -22.43 11.11 25.96
N TRP A 56 -23.67 11.58 26.08
CA TRP A 56 -24.21 12.11 27.34
C TRP A 56 -24.46 11.02 28.39
N LEU A 57 -24.85 9.81 28.00
CA LEU A 57 -24.98 8.66 28.90
C LEU A 57 -23.64 8.23 29.50
N LEU A 58 -22.56 8.22 28.70
CA LEU A 58 -21.21 7.94 29.19
C LEU A 58 -20.72 9.01 30.18
N PHE A 59 -21.02 10.29 29.91
CA PHE A 59 -20.70 11.40 30.81
C PHE A 59 -21.51 11.38 32.12
N LEU A 60 -22.80 11.02 32.06
CA LEU A 60 -23.65 10.92 33.25
C LEU A 60 -23.37 9.67 34.08
N ALA A 61 -22.91 8.58 33.46
CA ALA A 61 -22.48 7.37 34.16
C ALA A 61 -21.15 7.55 34.93
N THR A 62 -20.30 8.49 34.51
CA THR A 62 -18.98 8.72 35.13
C THR A 62 -19.00 9.73 36.28
N VAL A 63 -20.04 10.56 36.44
CA VAL A 63 -20.01 11.73 37.34
C VAL A 63 -20.99 11.67 38.53
N GLY A 64 -21.71 10.57 38.79
CA GLY A 64 -22.52 10.50 40.03
C GLY A 64 -23.24 9.18 40.32
N THR A 65 -24.10 9.20 41.35
CA THR A 65 -24.95 8.10 41.87
C THR A 65 -25.94 7.49 40.85
N GLY A 66 -25.88 7.88 39.58
CA GLY A 66 -26.71 7.42 38.47
C GLY A 66 -26.26 6.12 37.79
N GLY A 67 -25.16 5.48 38.22
CA GLY A 67 -24.62 4.27 37.57
C GLY A 67 -25.63 3.11 37.47
N TYR A 68 -26.46 2.89 38.49
CA TYR A 68 -27.44 1.79 38.50
C TYR A 68 -28.62 2.01 37.54
N TYR A 69 -29.16 3.24 37.49
CA TYR A 69 -30.29 3.57 36.62
C TYR A 69 -29.86 3.80 35.17
N GLY A 70 -28.66 4.37 34.96
CA GLY A 70 -28.05 4.51 33.63
C GLY A 70 -27.74 3.15 33.00
N TRP A 71 -27.21 2.21 33.79
CA TRP A 71 -27.02 0.82 33.35
C TRP A 71 -28.33 0.18 32.91
N ASN A 72 -29.41 0.43 33.64
CA ASN A 72 -30.75 -0.10 33.34
C ASN A 72 -31.52 0.63 32.24
N ALA A 73 -30.98 1.71 31.66
CA ALA A 73 -31.56 2.40 30.50
C ALA A 73 -30.88 2.04 29.17
N LEU A 74 -29.71 1.37 29.21
CA LEU A 74 -29.00 0.97 27.99
C LEU A 74 -29.76 -0.10 27.21
N PRO A 75 -29.78 -0.05 25.87
CA PRO A 75 -30.18 -1.18 25.02
C PRO A 75 -29.42 -2.47 25.38
N GLN A 76 -30.08 -3.62 25.29
CA GLN A 76 -29.53 -4.92 25.73
C GLN A 76 -28.20 -5.26 25.04
N ASP A 77 -28.07 -4.99 23.74
CA ASP A 77 -26.86 -5.16 22.91
C ASP A 77 -25.67 -4.31 23.38
N VAL A 78 -25.92 -3.08 23.83
CA VAL A 78 -24.87 -2.20 24.40
C VAL A 78 -24.46 -2.68 25.79
N ARG A 79 -25.42 -3.16 26.59
CA ARG A 79 -25.09 -3.80 27.88
C ARG A 79 -24.23 -5.02 27.64
N TYR A 80 -24.61 -5.92 26.73
CA TYR A 80 -23.82 -7.12 26.43
C TYR A 80 -22.39 -6.77 26.02
N SER A 81 -22.19 -5.77 25.16
CA SER A 81 -20.85 -5.30 24.76
C SER A 81 -20.03 -4.74 25.93
N LEU A 82 -20.65 -3.99 26.84
CA LEU A 82 -19.98 -3.42 28.02
C LEU A 82 -19.73 -4.46 29.11
N THR A 83 -20.67 -5.39 29.33
CA THR A 83 -20.43 -6.54 30.21
C THR A 83 -19.38 -7.47 29.63
N SER A 84 -19.31 -7.73 28.33
CA SER A 84 -18.25 -8.59 27.76
C SER A 84 -16.87 -7.97 27.93
N LEU A 85 -16.77 -6.64 27.87
CA LEU A 85 -15.54 -5.90 28.22
C LEU A 85 -15.20 -6.03 29.72
N ALA A 86 -16.20 -5.98 30.61
CA ALA A 86 -16.02 -6.05 32.07
C ALA A 86 -15.92 -7.48 32.64
N THR A 87 -16.47 -8.50 31.97
CA THR A 87 -16.46 -9.92 32.38
C THR A 87 -15.35 -10.75 31.69
N SER A 88 -14.45 -10.09 30.96
CA SER A 88 -13.18 -10.67 30.50
C SER A 88 -12.29 -11.21 31.64
N GLY A 89 -12.67 -10.97 32.90
CA GLY A 89 -12.04 -11.55 34.09
C GLY A 89 -12.69 -12.79 34.70
N GLY A 90 -13.73 -13.41 34.12
CA GLY A 90 -14.39 -14.52 34.82
C GLY A 90 -15.34 -15.41 34.03
N GLY A 91 -14.77 -16.47 33.44
CA GLY A 91 -15.37 -17.81 33.43
C GLY A 91 -16.52 -18.08 32.45
N LEU A 92 -16.16 -18.53 31.25
CA LEU A 92 -16.92 -19.58 30.55
C LEU A 92 -15.93 -20.56 29.90
N ASN A 93 -16.18 -21.85 30.14
CA ASN A 93 -15.42 -23.01 29.68
C ASN A 93 -15.41 -23.12 28.14
N GLY A 94 -14.55 -22.34 27.50
CA GLY A 94 -13.97 -22.65 26.21
C GLY A 94 -12.47 -22.64 26.40
N SER A 95 -11.79 -23.75 26.12
CA SER A 95 -10.32 -23.84 26.09
C SER A 95 -9.70 -23.03 24.93
N GLY A 96 -10.31 -21.92 24.55
CA GLY A 96 -9.80 -20.97 23.57
C GLY A 96 -8.86 -20.00 24.27
N MET A 97 -7.63 -19.90 23.77
CA MET A 97 -6.72 -18.82 24.14
C MET A 97 -7.39 -17.48 23.84
N SER A 98 -7.23 -16.47 24.71
CA SER A 98 -7.65 -15.11 24.36
C SER A 98 -6.87 -14.63 23.13
N PRO A 99 -7.42 -13.70 22.32
CA PRO A 99 -6.72 -13.19 21.15
C PRO A 99 -5.29 -12.68 21.46
N GLU A 100 -5.09 -12.09 22.63
CA GLU A 100 -3.81 -11.55 23.11
C GLU A 100 -2.84 -12.65 23.55
N ALA A 101 -3.33 -13.86 23.85
CA ALA A 101 -2.52 -15.00 24.27
C ALA A 101 -2.04 -15.87 23.10
N ILE A 102 -2.43 -15.55 21.86
CA ILE A 102 -1.95 -16.27 20.67
C ILE A 102 -0.46 -15.95 20.48
N PRO A 103 0.43 -16.96 20.50
CA PRO A 103 1.86 -16.74 20.37
C PRO A 103 2.21 -16.26 18.96
N GLU A 104 2.88 -15.12 18.87
CA GLU A 104 3.40 -14.57 17.61
C GLU A 104 4.86 -14.98 17.44
N THR A 105 5.20 -15.54 16.27
CA THR A 105 6.59 -15.77 15.90
C THR A 105 7.09 -14.62 15.02
N GLN A 106 8.42 -14.48 14.85
CA GLN A 106 9.02 -13.45 14.00
C GLN A 106 8.61 -13.54 12.52
N THR A 107 8.04 -14.66 12.11
CA THR A 107 7.64 -14.93 10.72
C THR A 107 6.14 -14.80 10.52
N MET A 108 5.39 -14.60 11.61
CA MET A 108 3.94 -14.44 11.61
C MET A 108 3.58 -12.96 11.61
N SER A 109 2.47 -12.64 10.96
CA SER A 109 1.86 -11.33 11.06
C SER A 109 0.34 -11.42 10.96
N ASP A 110 -0.34 -10.32 11.27
CA ASP A 110 -1.79 -10.20 11.11
C ASP A 110 -2.27 -10.47 9.68
N GLN A 111 -1.37 -10.28 8.70
CA GLN A 111 -1.66 -10.37 7.26
C GLN A 111 -0.81 -11.45 6.58
N GLY A 112 -0.30 -12.44 7.31
CA GLY A 112 0.44 -13.58 6.74
C GLY A 112 1.95 -13.52 6.90
N PRO A 113 2.68 -14.44 6.24
CA PRO A 113 4.07 -14.71 6.59
C PRO A 113 5.06 -13.65 6.10
N VAL A 114 6.17 -13.53 6.84
CA VAL A 114 7.33 -12.68 6.53
C VAL A 114 8.55 -13.56 6.24
N PHE A 115 9.15 -13.38 5.05
CA PHE A 115 10.31 -14.14 4.57
C PHE A 115 11.51 -13.23 4.30
N ALA A 116 12.26 -12.91 5.36
CA ALA A 116 13.52 -12.20 5.23
C ALA A 116 14.63 -13.11 4.65
N SER A 117 15.62 -12.50 3.98
CA SER A 117 16.81 -13.21 3.49
C SER A 117 17.52 -13.94 4.64
N PRO A 118 17.97 -15.20 4.46
CA PRO A 118 18.12 -15.94 3.20
C PRO A 118 16.94 -16.88 2.87
N ARG A 119 15.74 -16.66 3.43
CA ARG A 119 14.57 -17.52 3.17
C ARG A 119 13.89 -17.13 1.86
N VAL A 120 13.49 -18.14 1.09
CA VAL A 120 12.77 -17.99 -0.18
C VAL A 120 11.34 -18.49 -0.01
N ALA A 121 10.37 -17.64 -0.30
CA ALA A 121 8.95 -18.03 -0.32
C ALA A 121 8.66 -18.84 -1.60
N HIS A 122 7.87 -19.90 -1.49
CA HIS A 122 7.45 -20.71 -2.63
C HIS A 122 6.08 -21.34 -2.36
N ALA A 123 5.58 -22.18 -3.27
CA ALA A 123 4.25 -22.77 -3.16
C ALA A 123 4.11 -23.84 -2.05
N GLY A 124 5.23 -24.27 -1.45
CA GLY A 124 5.22 -25.22 -0.33
C GLY A 124 4.90 -24.56 1.01
N SER A 125 4.72 -25.38 2.04
CA SER A 125 4.47 -24.93 3.41
C SER A 125 5.72 -24.36 4.10
N ASP A 126 6.89 -24.85 3.73
CA ASP A 126 8.17 -24.43 4.29
C ASP A 126 8.85 -23.42 3.36
N SER A 127 9.82 -22.68 3.88
CA SER A 127 10.68 -21.83 3.03
C SER A 127 11.89 -22.61 2.54
N LEU A 128 12.39 -22.29 1.35
CA LEU A 128 13.68 -22.80 0.87
C LEU A 128 14.83 -21.90 1.30
N ALA A 129 16.05 -22.44 1.36
CA ALA A 129 17.24 -21.62 1.56
C ALA A 129 17.70 -21.02 0.22
N LEU A 130 18.11 -19.75 0.21
CA LEU A 130 18.60 -19.07 -1.00
C LEU A 130 19.74 -19.82 -1.69
N GLY A 131 20.63 -20.44 -0.91
CA GLY A 131 21.75 -21.22 -1.43
C GLY A 131 21.35 -22.50 -2.16
N ASP A 132 20.12 -22.99 -1.96
CA ASP A 132 19.59 -24.14 -2.70
C ASP A 132 19.05 -23.73 -4.09
N ILE A 133 18.84 -22.43 -4.32
CA ILE A 133 18.27 -21.90 -5.56
C ILE A 133 19.36 -21.30 -6.45
N VAL A 134 20.29 -20.55 -5.84
CA VAL A 134 21.35 -19.84 -6.58
C VAL A 134 22.71 -19.93 -5.91
N THR A 135 23.74 -19.80 -6.73
CA THR A 135 25.13 -19.61 -6.31
C THR A 135 25.56 -18.15 -6.45
N GLY A 136 26.48 -17.70 -5.60
CA GLY A 136 27.10 -16.38 -5.72
C GLY A 136 26.15 -15.21 -5.44
N ALA A 137 25.14 -15.41 -4.59
CA ALA A 137 24.17 -14.37 -4.25
C ALA A 137 24.84 -13.08 -3.77
N SER A 138 24.47 -11.96 -4.40
CA SER A 138 24.98 -10.61 -4.10
C SER A 138 23.78 -9.69 -3.85
N LEU A 139 23.37 -9.63 -2.59
CA LEU A 139 22.20 -8.84 -2.18
C LEU A 139 22.46 -7.34 -2.39
N PRO A 140 21.42 -6.58 -2.76
CA PRO A 140 21.56 -5.14 -2.97
C PRO A 140 21.90 -4.41 -1.67
N THR A 141 22.67 -3.33 -1.82
CA THR A 141 23.04 -2.43 -0.73
C THR A 141 22.41 -1.06 -0.93
N ASN A 142 22.36 -0.26 0.13
CA ASN A 142 21.74 1.07 0.11
C ASN A 142 22.51 2.13 -0.71
N ASP A 143 23.73 1.80 -1.16
CA ASP A 143 24.68 2.65 -1.88
C ASP A 143 25.00 2.14 -3.30
N MET A 144 24.40 1.03 -3.75
CA MET A 144 24.59 0.58 -5.13
C MET A 144 23.98 1.59 -6.11
N THR A 145 24.40 1.52 -7.37
CA THR A 145 23.82 2.30 -8.45
C THR A 145 23.05 1.40 -9.41
N PHE A 146 21.97 1.92 -9.99
CA PHE A 146 21.34 1.31 -11.16
C PHE A 146 22.12 1.70 -12.43
N GLY A 147 21.87 0.97 -13.51
CA GLY A 147 22.20 1.39 -14.86
C GLY A 147 21.21 2.46 -15.34
N THR A 148 20.75 2.32 -16.57
CA THR A 148 19.73 3.19 -17.16
C THR A 148 18.35 2.88 -16.57
N ILE A 149 17.62 3.91 -16.16
CA ILE A 149 16.22 3.77 -15.77
C ILE A 149 15.34 4.20 -16.96
N THR A 150 14.60 3.26 -17.50
CA THR A 150 13.69 3.48 -18.63
C THR A 150 12.25 3.51 -18.12
N PRO A 151 11.46 4.54 -18.45
CA PRO A 151 10.07 4.60 -18.00
C PRO A 151 9.20 3.54 -18.70
N ILE A 152 8.36 2.87 -17.93
CA ILE A 152 7.22 2.09 -18.40
C ILE A 152 6.03 3.04 -18.45
N ILE A 153 5.48 3.25 -19.64
CA ILE A 153 4.24 4.01 -19.80
C ILE A 153 3.14 3.25 -19.05
N ARG A 154 2.56 3.89 -18.04
CA ARG A 154 1.49 3.29 -17.25
C ARG A 154 0.28 3.08 -18.12
N ASN A 155 -0.32 1.90 -18.01
CA ASN A 155 -1.53 1.59 -18.73
C ASN A 155 -2.71 2.30 -18.04
N GLU A 156 -3.26 3.30 -18.72
CA GLU A 156 -4.40 4.09 -18.26
C GLU A 156 -5.74 3.35 -18.42
N ARG A 157 -5.72 2.17 -19.05
CA ARG A 157 -6.88 1.31 -19.22
C ARG A 157 -6.83 0.22 -18.17
N CYS A 158 -7.97 -0.09 -17.57
CA CYS A 158 -8.08 -1.13 -16.55
C CYS A 158 -8.08 -2.56 -17.14
N GLU A 159 -7.20 -2.78 -18.10
CA GLU A 159 -7.09 -3.98 -18.91
C GLU A 159 -5.62 -4.37 -18.99
N LEU A 160 -5.33 -5.65 -19.16
CA LEU A 160 -4.00 -6.16 -19.42
C LEU A 160 -3.97 -6.79 -20.80
N ARG A 161 -2.78 -6.95 -21.38
CA ARG A 161 -2.58 -7.74 -22.60
C ARG A 161 -3.22 -9.11 -22.40
N THR A 162 -4.02 -9.52 -23.38
CA THR A 162 -4.63 -10.86 -23.38
C THR A 162 -3.55 -11.95 -23.31
N VAL A 163 -3.76 -12.91 -22.41
CA VAL A 163 -2.89 -14.07 -22.26
C VAL A 163 -2.92 -14.92 -23.54
N GLY A 164 -1.76 -15.22 -24.09
CA GLY A 164 -1.63 -16.11 -25.25
C GLY A 164 -2.08 -17.54 -24.92
N SER A 165 -2.62 -18.27 -25.90
CA SER A 165 -3.16 -19.62 -25.69
C SER A 165 -2.13 -20.66 -25.25
N ALA A 166 -0.85 -20.39 -25.46
CA ALA A 166 0.28 -21.23 -25.01
C ALA A 166 0.95 -20.70 -23.74
N GLU A 167 0.53 -19.53 -23.24
CA GLU A 167 1.16 -18.90 -22.08
C GLU A 167 0.54 -19.41 -20.77
N LYS A 168 1.38 -19.49 -19.74
CA LYS A 168 0.95 -19.84 -18.38
C LYS A 168 0.99 -18.60 -17.49
N VAL A 169 -0.14 -18.26 -16.89
CA VAL A 169 -0.21 -17.22 -15.85
C VAL A 169 0.40 -17.76 -14.56
N THR A 170 1.38 -17.03 -14.04
CA THR A 170 2.01 -17.27 -12.74
C THR A 170 2.48 -15.94 -12.15
N GLY A 171 2.72 -15.86 -10.85
CA GLY A 171 3.10 -14.57 -10.31
C GLY A 171 3.37 -14.53 -8.81
N VAL A 172 3.58 -13.30 -8.37
CA VAL A 172 3.90 -12.96 -6.99
C VAL A 172 2.93 -11.88 -6.52
N ARG A 173 2.43 -12.04 -5.30
CA ARG A 173 1.66 -11.00 -4.61
C ARG A 173 2.16 -10.82 -3.18
N ILE A 174 2.69 -9.65 -2.88
CA ILE A 174 3.17 -9.29 -1.55
C ILE A 174 2.52 -7.99 -1.06
N GLU A 175 2.66 -7.72 0.23
CA GLU A 175 2.53 -6.36 0.77
C GLU A 175 3.81 -5.59 0.45
N ASN A 176 4.95 -5.99 1.04
CA ASN A 176 6.22 -5.27 0.92
C ASN A 176 7.37 -6.18 0.47
N ALA A 177 8.34 -5.60 -0.22
CA ALA A 177 9.63 -6.25 -0.42
C ALA A 177 10.62 -5.86 0.68
N LEU A 178 11.58 -6.73 0.95
CA LEU A 178 12.49 -6.60 2.11
C LEU A 178 13.94 -6.27 1.75
N LEU A 179 14.32 -6.30 0.46
CA LEU A 179 15.66 -5.90 0.05
C LEU A 179 15.70 -4.40 -0.27
N SER A 180 16.86 -3.79 -0.12
CA SER A 180 17.06 -2.38 -0.42
C SER A 180 16.96 -2.10 -1.92
N ALA A 181 16.39 -0.95 -2.30
CA ALA A 181 16.57 -0.36 -3.62
C ALA A 181 16.89 1.14 -3.46
N PRO A 182 18.09 1.60 -3.82
CA PRO A 182 18.52 2.99 -3.61
C PRO A 182 17.90 3.97 -4.61
N LEU A 183 16.57 4.01 -4.62
CA LEU A 183 15.73 4.76 -5.55
C LEU A 183 14.53 5.31 -4.78
N TYR A 184 14.28 6.60 -4.93
CA TYR A 184 13.00 7.20 -4.58
C TYR A 184 12.25 7.51 -5.86
N ALA A 185 10.97 7.14 -5.91
CA ALA A 185 10.08 7.57 -6.99
C ALA A 185 8.71 7.93 -6.42
N PHE A 186 8.20 9.10 -6.79
CA PHE A 186 6.93 9.62 -6.27
C PHE A 186 6.33 10.66 -7.24
N SER A 187 5.04 10.94 -7.04
CA SER A 187 4.27 11.95 -7.77
C SER A 187 4.20 13.27 -7.00
N ASP A 188 3.89 14.35 -7.73
CA ASP A 188 3.46 15.64 -7.20
C ASP A 188 2.27 15.48 -6.24
N ARG A 189 1.36 14.53 -6.52
CA ARG A 189 0.24 14.23 -5.62
C ARG A 189 0.73 13.69 -4.28
N GLN A 190 1.58 12.67 -4.27
CA GLN A 190 2.14 12.12 -3.02
C GLN A 190 2.91 13.18 -2.25
N LEU A 191 3.63 14.05 -2.96
CA LEU A 191 4.36 15.16 -2.36
C LEU A 191 3.42 16.19 -1.74
N ALA A 192 2.32 16.53 -2.41
CA ALA A 192 1.28 17.42 -1.89
C ALA A 192 0.55 16.81 -0.68
N ASP A 193 0.22 15.52 -0.72
CA ASP A 193 -0.41 14.80 0.40
C ASP A 193 0.51 14.82 1.63
N GLN A 194 1.80 14.53 1.46
CA GLN A 194 2.80 14.63 2.54
C GLN A 194 2.93 16.05 3.08
N MET A 195 2.90 17.06 2.21
CA MET A 195 2.91 18.47 2.64
C MET A 195 1.72 18.83 3.50
N LEU A 196 0.52 18.37 3.12
CA LEU A 196 -0.69 18.62 3.89
C LEU A 196 -0.60 17.97 5.28
N GLU A 197 -0.12 16.72 5.35
CA GLU A 197 0.11 16.03 6.63
C GLU A 197 1.14 16.76 7.51
N ASN A 198 2.21 17.27 6.92
CA ASN A 198 3.23 18.03 7.64
C ASN A 198 2.66 19.34 8.19
N VAL A 199 1.88 20.07 7.38
CA VAL A 199 1.18 21.29 7.82
C VAL A 199 0.18 20.98 8.93
N GLU A 200 -0.59 19.91 8.83
CA GLU A 200 -1.50 19.46 9.90
C GLU A 200 -0.77 19.13 11.20
N THR A 201 0.39 18.48 11.11
CA THR A 201 1.20 18.10 12.27
C THR A 201 1.77 19.33 12.98
N VAL A 202 2.33 20.27 12.21
CA VAL A 202 2.84 21.55 12.73
C VAL A 202 1.71 22.36 13.38
N THR A 203 0.55 22.47 12.73
CA THR A 203 -0.59 23.25 13.25
C THR A 203 -1.24 22.64 14.49
N LYS A 204 -1.12 21.33 14.71
CA LYS A 204 -1.59 20.64 15.94
C LYS A 204 -0.61 20.77 17.12
N GLY A 205 0.50 21.52 16.97
CA GLY A 205 1.43 21.80 18.07
C GLY A 205 2.39 20.66 18.41
N ALA A 206 2.51 19.65 17.54
CA ALA A 206 3.53 18.61 17.65
C ALA A 206 4.88 19.15 17.12
N PHE A 207 5.50 20.06 17.86
CA PHE A 207 6.67 20.84 17.43
C PHE A 207 8.00 20.07 17.33
N GLU A 208 8.02 18.77 17.62
CA GLU A 208 9.25 17.96 17.53
C GLU A 208 9.32 17.04 16.30
N SER A 209 8.29 17.02 15.43
CA SER A 209 8.42 16.30 14.17
C SER A 209 9.19 17.17 13.17
N ASP A 210 10.34 16.69 12.72
CA ASP A 210 11.00 17.21 11.52
C ASP A 210 9.93 17.31 10.41
N PRO A 211 9.60 18.52 9.90
CA PRO A 211 8.61 18.70 8.83
C PRO A 211 9.04 18.04 7.51
N LEU A 212 10.19 17.36 7.50
CA LEU A 212 10.72 16.56 6.41
C LEU A 212 10.84 15.06 6.79
N ALA A 213 10.38 14.65 7.98
CA ALA A 213 10.32 13.26 8.38
C ALA A 213 9.29 12.52 7.50
N GLY A 214 9.69 11.36 6.98
CA GLY A 214 8.76 10.46 6.31
C GLY A 214 8.51 10.76 4.83
N LEU A 215 9.47 11.31 4.09
CA LEU A 215 9.38 11.41 2.64
C LEU A 215 9.04 10.04 2.03
N ALA A 216 7.78 9.89 1.62
CA ALA A 216 7.28 8.71 0.93
C ALA A 216 7.98 8.56 -0.41
N GLY A 217 8.05 7.32 -0.90
CA GLY A 217 8.56 7.03 -2.23
C GLY A 217 9.87 6.26 -2.26
N GLU A 218 10.48 5.94 -1.12
CA GLU A 218 11.53 4.92 -1.07
C GLU A 218 11.05 3.62 -1.70
N LYS A 219 11.92 3.00 -2.49
CA LYS A 219 11.65 1.72 -3.14
C LYS A 219 12.42 0.62 -2.43
N THR A 220 11.83 -0.56 -2.47
CA THR A 220 12.46 -1.80 -2.04
C THR A 220 12.64 -2.69 -3.27
N SER A 221 13.40 -3.77 -3.13
CA SER A 221 13.57 -4.78 -4.18
C SER A 221 13.24 -6.16 -3.66
N LEU A 222 12.91 -7.04 -4.60
CA LEU A 222 12.61 -8.45 -4.34
C LEU A 222 13.27 -9.29 -5.43
N ASP A 223 13.95 -10.37 -5.04
CA ASP A 223 14.45 -11.35 -6.02
C ASP A 223 13.36 -12.35 -6.39
N VAL A 224 13.05 -12.42 -7.68
CA VAL A 224 12.07 -13.35 -8.26
C VAL A 224 12.80 -14.45 -9.01
N PHE A 225 12.99 -15.59 -8.36
CA PHE A 225 13.54 -16.80 -9.00
C PHE A 225 12.48 -17.46 -9.86
N VAL A 226 12.77 -17.63 -11.15
CA VAL A 226 11.84 -18.24 -12.09
C VAL A 226 12.48 -19.51 -12.63
N THR A 227 11.87 -20.65 -12.33
CA THR A 227 12.37 -21.99 -12.71
C THR A 227 11.35 -22.82 -13.48
N ASP A 228 10.11 -22.32 -13.62
CA ASP A 228 9.07 -23.01 -14.37
C ASP A 228 9.34 -22.96 -15.88
N THR A 229 9.57 -24.13 -16.47
CA THR A 229 9.81 -24.32 -17.91
C THR A 229 8.61 -24.96 -18.62
N SER A 230 7.47 -25.12 -17.94
CA SER A 230 6.33 -25.85 -18.48
C SER A 230 5.64 -25.17 -19.66
N ALA A 231 5.75 -23.84 -19.77
CA ALA A 231 5.26 -23.04 -20.88
C ALA A 231 5.93 -21.65 -20.86
N PRO A 232 5.80 -20.84 -21.94
CA PRO A 232 6.07 -19.41 -21.86
C PRO A 232 5.24 -18.75 -20.75
N LEU A 233 5.88 -17.96 -19.90
CA LEU A 233 5.26 -17.41 -18.71
C LEU A 233 4.69 -16.02 -18.95
N TYR A 234 3.44 -15.84 -18.56
CA TYR A 234 2.83 -14.54 -18.32
C TYR A 234 3.00 -14.25 -16.82
N LEU A 235 3.99 -13.43 -16.48
CA LEU A 235 4.30 -13.10 -15.09
C LEU A 235 3.44 -11.94 -14.60
N VAL A 236 2.81 -12.10 -13.45
CA VAL A 236 2.08 -11.01 -12.77
C VAL A 236 2.75 -10.67 -11.44
N LEU A 237 3.31 -9.47 -11.35
CA LEU A 237 4.09 -8.99 -10.21
C LEU A 237 3.32 -7.91 -9.45
N GLN A 238 2.99 -8.16 -8.18
CA GLN A 238 1.97 -7.38 -7.48
C GLN A 238 2.39 -7.00 -6.07
N ASN A 239 2.18 -5.74 -5.70
CA ASN A 239 2.44 -5.23 -4.36
C ASN A 239 1.35 -4.26 -3.87
N MET A 240 1.04 -4.34 -2.57
CA MET A 240 0.12 -3.40 -1.89
C MET A 240 0.83 -2.25 -1.17
N GLY A 241 2.07 -2.46 -0.74
CA GLY A 241 2.88 -1.47 -0.05
C GLY A 241 3.62 -0.51 -1.01
N PRO A 242 4.74 0.09 -0.55
CA PRO A 242 5.60 0.93 -1.37
C PRO A 242 6.07 0.22 -2.64
N GLY A 243 6.46 1.01 -3.63
CA GLY A 243 6.87 0.48 -4.93
C GLY A 243 8.06 -0.49 -4.86
N VAL A 244 8.02 -1.54 -5.67
CA VAL A 244 9.01 -2.64 -5.67
C VAL A 244 9.79 -2.65 -6.99
N ILE A 245 11.11 -2.83 -6.90
CA ILE A 245 11.97 -3.21 -8.01
C ILE A 245 12.10 -4.74 -8.04
N TRP A 246 11.36 -5.36 -8.94
CA TRP A 246 11.36 -6.81 -9.15
C TRP A 246 12.62 -7.24 -9.89
N ASN A 247 13.54 -7.89 -9.19
CA ASN A 247 14.78 -8.40 -9.73
C ASN A 247 14.58 -9.83 -10.27
N LEU A 248 14.44 -9.99 -11.58
CA LEU A 248 14.18 -11.30 -12.17
C LEU A 248 15.45 -12.16 -12.22
N GLN A 249 15.35 -13.37 -11.69
CA GLN A 249 16.40 -14.37 -11.61
C GLN A 249 15.96 -15.59 -12.42
N VAL A 250 16.21 -15.55 -13.72
CA VAL A 250 15.65 -16.50 -14.68
C VAL A 250 16.59 -17.71 -14.85
N ALA A 251 16.11 -18.89 -14.48
CA ALA A 251 16.85 -20.13 -14.67
C ALA A 251 16.98 -20.48 -16.16
N PRO A 252 17.96 -21.33 -16.55
CA PRO A 252 18.11 -21.75 -17.94
C PRO A 252 16.83 -22.35 -18.53
N ASN A 253 16.57 -22.05 -19.80
CA ASN A 253 15.42 -22.53 -20.58
C ASN A 253 14.04 -22.01 -20.17
N VAL A 254 13.95 -21.16 -19.14
CA VAL A 254 12.71 -20.46 -18.82
C VAL A 254 12.43 -19.40 -19.89
N GLN A 255 11.19 -19.34 -20.35
CA GLN A 255 10.73 -18.33 -21.29
C GLN A 255 9.72 -17.42 -20.59
N ILE A 256 10.00 -16.13 -20.53
CA ILE A 256 9.06 -15.12 -20.06
C ILE A 256 8.52 -14.41 -21.29
N ALA A 257 7.23 -14.57 -21.57
CA ALA A 257 6.58 -13.92 -22.71
C ALA A 257 6.21 -12.47 -22.38
N HIS A 258 5.76 -12.25 -21.14
CA HIS A 258 5.23 -10.96 -20.70
C HIS A 258 5.31 -10.78 -19.19
N VAL A 259 5.46 -9.53 -18.76
CA VAL A 259 5.41 -9.11 -17.36
C VAL A 259 4.34 -8.03 -17.18
N ALA A 260 3.32 -8.32 -16.39
CA ALA A 260 2.34 -7.35 -15.92
C ALA A 260 2.66 -6.94 -14.48
N ILE A 261 2.89 -5.66 -14.24
CA ILE A 261 3.14 -5.12 -12.90
C ILE A 261 1.88 -4.43 -12.39
N ILE A 262 1.38 -4.82 -11.21
CA ILE A 262 0.23 -4.18 -10.57
C ILE A 262 0.66 -3.67 -9.19
N GLY A 263 1.00 -2.39 -9.11
CA GLY A 263 1.57 -1.80 -7.90
C GLY A 263 0.65 -0.76 -7.28
N SER A 264 0.65 -0.66 -5.95
CA SER A 264 0.00 0.47 -5.25
C SER A 264 0.82 1.76 -5.28
N ASP A 265 2.07 1.66 -5.74
CA ASP A 265 3.02 2.74 -5.91
C ASP A 265 3.99 2.38 -7.07
N PHE A 266 4.83 3.33 -7.49
CA PHE A 266 5.69 3.21 -8.68
C PHE A 266 6.65 2.02 -8.57
N SER A 267 6.35 0.96 -9.30
CA SER A 267 7.11 -0.29 -9.28
C SER A 267 7.84 -0.50 -10.60
N GLY A 268 8.88 -1.33 -10.60
CA GLY A 268 9.72 -1.55 -11.77
C GLY A 268 10.29 -2.95 -11.79
N VAL A 269 10.95 -3.31 -12.88
CA VAL A 269 11.52 -4.63 -13.10
C VAL A 269 12.91 -4.49 -13.73
N THR A 270 13.80 -5.42 -13.41
CA THR A 270 15.14 -5.50 -14.00
C THR A 270 15.46 -6.93 -14.41
N ASN A 271 16.61 -7.12 -15.07
CA ASN A 271 17.08 -8.43 -15.55
C ASN A 271 16.03 -9.15 -16.42
N LEU A 272 15.30 -8.37 -17.23
CA LEU A 272 14.31 -8.90 -18.18
C LEU A 272 15.02 -9.72 -19.27
N PRO A 273 14.52 -10.92 -19.60
CA PRO A 273 14.97 -11.63 -20.78
C PRO A 273 14.71 -10.82 -22.05
N THR A 274 15.56 -11.02 -23.05
CA THR A 274 15.35 -10.49 -24.41
C THR A 274 13.95 -10.85 -24.91
N ASP A 275 13.30 -9.91 -25.60
CA ASP A 275 11.95 -10.03 -26.18
C ASP A 275 10.78 -10.10 -25.16
N THR A 276 11.05 -10.00 -23.85
CA THR A 276 9.98 -9.89 -22.85
C THR A 276 9.30 -8.52 -22.96
N THR A 277 7.98 -8.53 -23.12
CA THR A 277 7.18 -7.30 -23.09
C THR A 277 6.73 -6.98 -21.67
N VAL A 278 6.59 -5.70 -21.34
CA VAL A 278 6.21 -5.24 -20.00
C VAL A 278 5.03 -4.29 -20.10
N GLU A 279 4.07 -4.45 -19.20
CA GLU A 279 3.01 -3.47 -18.96
C GLU A 279 2.81 -3.25 -17.47
N ALA A 280 2.24 -2.10 -17.11
CA ALA A 280 2.13 -1.70 -15.72
C ALA A 280 0.82 -0.97 -15.42
N LEU A 281 0.16 -1.35 -14.32
CA LEU A 281 -1.01 -0.69 -13.76
C LEU A 281 -0.68 -0.13 -12.38
N LEU A 282 -0.93 1.16 -12.17
CA LEU A 282 -0.84 1.78 -10.85
C LEU A 282 -2.23 1.82 -10.22
N VAL A 283 -2.40 1.18 -9.06
CA VAL A 283 -3.70 1.09 -8.36
C VAL A 283 -4.31 2.48 -8.12
N GLY A 284 -3.47 3.46 -7.79
CA GLY A 284 -3.88 4.84 -7.52
C GLY A 284 -4.55 5.56 -8.70
N ASP A 285 -4.34 5.11 -9.94
CA ASP A 285 -4.98 5.68 -11.13
C ASP A 285 -6.47 5.31 -11.23
N PHE A 286 -6.86 4.20 -10.61
CA PHE A 286 -8.20 3.63 -10.74
C PHE A 286 -8.97 3.60 -9.43
N ILE A 287 -8.26 3.50 -8.31
CA ILE A 287 -8.83 3.29 -7.00
C ILE A 287 -8.17 4.29 -6.05
N ALA A 288 -9.00 5.15 -5.46
CA ALA A 288 -8.53 6.08 -4.44
C ALA A 288 -7.87 5.32 -3.26
N PRO A 289 -6.93 5.97 -2.54
CA PRO A 289 -6.44 5.46 -1.27
C PRO A 289 -7.62 5.12 -0.36
N HIS A 290 -7.59 3.92 0.22
CA HIS A 290 -8.70 3.40 1.02
C HIS A 290 -8.41 3.58 2.49
N GLN A 291 -9.45 3.92 3.24
CA GLN A 291 -9.49 3.70 4.68
C GLN A 291 -10.16 2.34 4.89
N TYR A 292 -9.52 1.40 5.60
CA TYR A 292 -10.07 0.07 5.88
C TYR A 292 -11.57 0.12 6.24
N GLY A 293 -12.40 -0.67 5.54
CA GLY A 293 -13.85 -0.74 5.75
C GLY A 293 -14.69 0.42 5.20
N ALA A 294 -14.09 1.40 4.51
CA ALA A 294 -14.82 2.58 4.03
C ALA A 294 -15.45 2.42 2.64
N ASP A 295 -14.96 1.49 1.80
CA ASP A 295 -15.43 1.39 0.40
C ASP A 295 -15.27 -0.02 -0.18
N ASP A 296 -16.07 -0.97 0.36
CA ASP A 296 -16.19 -2.35 -0.15
C ASP A 296 -17.07 -2.45 -1.43
N VAL A 297 -17.30 -1.33 -2.13
CA VAL A 297 -18.20 -1.29 -3.28
C VAL A 297 -17.51 -1.93 -4.48
N ALA A 298 -18.17 -2.92 -5.08
CA ALA A 298 -17.70 -3.55 -6.31
C ALA A 298 -17.65 -2.53 -7.45
N ARG A 299 -16.51 -2.43 -8.13
CA ARG A 299 -16.30 -1.57 -9.30
C ARG A 299 -15.89 -2.40 -10.50
N SER A 300 -16.03 -1.83 -11.70
CA SER A 300 -15.52 -2.46 -12.92
C SER A 300 -14.00 -2.62 -12.89
N CYS A 301 -13.30 -1.65 -12.27
CA CYS A 301 -11.86 -1.66 -12.13
C CYS A 301 -11.43 -1.88 -10.69
N MET A 302 -11.22 -3.15 -10.32
CA MET A 302 -10.77 -3.56 -8.98
C MET A 302 -9.41 -4.23 -9.08
N ILE A 303 -8.38 -3.45 -9.39
CA ILE A 303 -7.00 -3.95 -9.58
C ILE A 303 -6.17 -4.00 -8.30
N ARG A 304 -6.70 -3.56 -7.16
CA ARG A 304 -5.96 -3.60 -5.88
C ARG A 304 -5.72 -5.07 -5.51
N PRO A 305 -4.45 -5.53 -5.42
CA PRO A 305 -4.12 -6.94 -5.30
C PRO A 305 -4.32 -7.45 -3.88
N TRP A 306 -5.57 -7.54 -3.44
CA TRP A 306 -5.92 -8.11 -2.15
C TRP A 306 -5.51 -9.58 -2.06
N ARG A 307 -5.07 -10.00 -0.87
CA ARG A 307 -4.73 -11.39 -0.57
C ARG A 307 -5.91 -12.05 0.16
N MET A 308 -6.21 -13.29 -0.20
CA MET A 308 -7.21 -14.08 0.52
C MET A 308 -6.66 -14.40 1.92
N PRO A 309 -7.40 -14.10 3.00
CA PRO A 309 -7.04 -14.55 4.34
C PRO A 309 -6.74 -16.05 4.39
N GLN A 310 -5.63 -16.42 5.01
CA GLN A 310 -5.25 -17.81 5.26
C GLN A 310 -5.38 -18.12 6.75
N ALA A 311 -5.63 -19.39 7.08
CA ALA A 311 -5.86 -19.82 8.46
C ALA A 311 -4.63 -19.62 9.38
N ASP A 312 -3.44 -19.56 8.81
CA ASP A 312 -2.17 -19.37 9.52
C ASP A 312 -1.83 -17.90 9.82
N TRP A 313 -2.63 -16.95 9.34
CA TRP A 313 -2.45 -15.53 9.67
C TRP A 313 -2.81 -15.28 11.14
N ILE A 314 -2.03 -14.44 11.82
CA ILE A 314 -2.38 -14.02 13.20
C ILE A 314 -3.75 -13.33 13.22
N GLY A 315 -4.11 -12.60 12.16
CA GLY A 315 -5.43 -12.00 12.03
C GLY A 315 -6.55 -13.04 12.02
N SER A 316 -6.36 -14.15 11.28
CA SER A 316 -7.29 -15.29 11.26
C SER A 316 -7.44 -15.93 12.63
N LEU A 317 -6.32 -16.27 13.28
CA LEU A 317 -6.34 -16.88 14.60
C LEU A 317 -6.99 -15.96 15.66
N LYS A 318 -6.68 -14.66 15.65
CA LYS A 318 -7.28 -13.68 16.58
C LYS A 318 -8.76 -13.42 16.29
N SER A 319 -9.17 -13.46 15.02
CA SER A 319 -10.57 -13.37 14.62
C SER A 319 -11.38 -14.57 15.13
N GLU A 320 -10.85 -15.79 14.97
CA GLU A 320 -11.44 -17.03 15.48
C GLU A 320 -11.51 -17.04 17.02
N ALA A 321 -10.51 -16.46 17.69
CA ALA A 321 -10.51 -16.26 19.15
C ALA A 321 -11.48 -15.15 19.64
N GLY A 322 -12.26 -14.53 18.74
CA GLY A 322 -13.34 -13.60 19.09
C GLY A 322 -12.97 -12.12 19.04
N SER A 323 -11.80 -11.74 18.48
CA SER A 323 -11.45 -10.33 18.36
C SER A 323 -12.26 -9.64 17.25
N LEU A 324 -13.17 -8.74 17.63
CA LEU A 324 -14.01 -7.97 16.70
C LEU A 324 -13.18 -7.13 15.71
N VAL A 325 -12.02 -6.61 16.14
CA VAL A 325 -11.13 -5.82 15.26
C VAL A 325 -10.63 -6.68 14.12
N PHE A 326 -10.14 -7.89 14.42
CA PHE A 326 -9.65 -8.80 13.39
C PHE A 326 -10.78 -9.40 12.56
N GLN A 327 -11.96 -9.65 13.14
CA GLN A 327 -13.14 -10.07 12.37
C GLN A 327 -13.51 -9.04 11.29
N ASN A 328 -13.54 -7.75 11.65
CA ASN A 328 -13.79 -6.67 10.70
C ASN A 328 -12.68 -6.57 9.64
N GLN A 329 -11.41 -6.70 10.05
CA GLN A 329 -10.28 -6.71 9.13
C GLN A 329 -10.42 -7.85 8.10
N LEU A 330 -10.61 -9.09 8.55
CA LEU A 330 -10.74 -10.24 7.66
C LEU A 330 -11.96 -10.16 6.74
N TYR A 331 -13.06 -9.58 7.21
CA TYR A 331 -14.22 -9.29 6.37
C TYR A 331 -13.83 -8.38 5.20
N SER A 332 -13.14 -7.26 5.46
CA SER A 332 -12.65 -6.36 4.41
C SER A 332 -11.65 -7.04 3.47
N TYR A 333 -10.71 -7.85 3.98
CA TYR A 333 -9.79 -8.61 3.12
C TYR A 333 -10.52 -9.59 2.22
N THR A 334 -11.54 -10.27 2.75
CA THR A 334 -12.37 -11.21 1.98
C THR A 334 -13.12 -10.49 0.86
N LYS A 335 -13.77 -9.35 1.17
CA LYS A 335 -14.50 -8.56 0.16
C LYS A 335 -13.59 -7.91 -0.88
N GLY A 336 -12.44 -7.39 -0.44
CA GLY A 336 -11.41 -6.89 -1.33
C GLY A 336 -10.90 -7.97 -2.28
N TYR A 337 -10.60 -9.17 -1.76
CA TYR A 337 -10.17 -10.31 -2.57
C TYR A 337 -11.26 -10.77 -3.54
N GLU A 338 -12.51 -10.91 -3.11
CA GLU A 338 -13.62 -11.28 -4.01
C GLU A 338 -13.75 -10.29 -5.19
N ALA A 339 -13.65 -8.99 -4.92
CA ALA A 339 -13.72 -7.97 -5.95
C ALA A 339 -12.51 -8.04 -6.92
N TYR A 340 -11.31 -8.17 -6.36
CA TYR A 340 -10.08 -8.28 -7.12
C TYR A 340 -10.02 -9.56 -7.96
N ASN A 341 -10.40 -10.72 -7.39
CA ASN A 341 -10.43 -12.00 -8.09
C ASN A 341 -11.38 -11.96 -9.29
N ARG A 342 -12.56 -11.35 -9.15
CA ARG A 342 -13.49 -11.17 -10.28
C ARG A 342 -12.85 -10.39 -11.43
N TRP A 343 -12.18 -9.27 -11.14
CA TRP A 343 -11.46 -8.51 -12.16
C TRP A 343 -10.33 -9.35 -12.77
N PHE A 344 -9.47 -9.95 -11.92
CA PHE A 344 -8.31 -10.74 -12.37
C PHE A 344 -8.72 -11.90 -13.27
N THR A 345 -9.75 -12.66 -12.88
CA THR A 345 -10.29 -13.77 -13.67
C THR A 345 -10.92 -13.30 -14.97
N SER A 346 -11.62 -12.16 -14.96
CA SER A 346 -12.16 -11.58 -16.20
C SER A 346 -11.06 -11.14 -17.17
N THR A 347 -9.92 -10.66 -16.65
CA THR A 347 -8.81 -10.12 -17.44
C THR A 347 -7.85 -11.22 -17.93
N LEU A 348 -7.51 -12.18 -17.07
CA LEU A 348 -6.46 -13.18 -17.32
C LEU A 348 -6.99 -14.60 -17.48
N GLY A 349 -8.29 -14.82 -17.29
CA GLY A 349 -8.94 -16.12 -17.49
C GLY A 349 -8.67 -17.17 -16.41
N VAL A 350 -8.00 -16.82 -15.31
CA VAL A 350 -7.67 -17.72 -14.20
C VAL A 350 -7.98 -17.08 -12.84
N ASP A 351 -8.16 -17.87 -11.79
CA ASP A 351 -8.32 -17.34 -10.43
C ASP A 351 -7.02 -16.69 -9.94
N ALA A 352 -7.16 -15.62 -9.16
CA ALA A 352 -6.05 -14.78 -8.70
C ALA A 352 -5.14 -15.43 -7.66
N ALA A 353 -5.52 -16.60 -7.13
CA ALA A 353 -4.69 -17.45 -6.29
C ALA A 353 -3.99 -18.58 -7.08
N THR A 354 -4.40 -18.85 -8.32
CA THR A 354 -3.84 -19.93 -9.12
C THR A 354 -2.41 -19.58 -9.54
N ASN A 355 -1.46 -20.49 -9.27
CA ASN A 355 -0.03 -20.31 -9.56
C ASN A 355 0.55 -18.99 -8.99
N MET A 356 0.06 -18.56 -7.84
CA MET A 356 0.47 -17.31 -7.21
C MET A 356 1.24 -17.59 -5.93
N ILE A 357 2.45 -17.04 -5.80
CA ILE A 357 3.17 -17.02 -4.53
C ILE A 357 2.72 -15.80 -3.74
N THR A 358 2.25 -16.01 -2.52
CA THR A 358 1.77 -14.93 -1.66
C THR A 358 2.53 -14.87 -0.34
N ALA A 359 2.92 -13.67 0.07
CA ALA A 359 3.47 -13.39 1.39
C ALA A 359 2.97 -12.03 1.86
N ARG A 360 3.13 -11.69 3.15
CA ARG A 360 3.04 -10.29 3.54
C ARG A 360 4.31 -9.60 3.07
N ASP A 361 5.45 -10.01 3.60
CA ASP A 361 6.73 -9.40 3.26
C ASP A 361 7.72 -10.48 2.79
N ALA A 362 8.49 -10.20 1.74
CA ALA A 362 9.46 -11.16 1.22
C ALA A 362 10.73 -10.46 0.67
N ALA A 363 11.88 -11.09 0.92
CA ALA A 363 13.13 -10.75 0.24
C ALA A 363 13.28 -11.51 -1.09
N HIS A 364 12.80 -12.76 -1.10
CA HIS A 364 13.03 -13.73 -2.16
C HIS A 364 11.78 -14.57 -2.40
N VAL A 365 11.46 -14.85 -3.67
CA VAL A 365 10.36 -15.76 -4.05
C VAL A 365 10.77 -16.67 -5.19
N LEU A 366 10.22 -17.88 -5.21
CA LEU A 366 10.44 -18.89 -6.27
C LEU A 366 9.14 -19.20 -7.02
N LEU A 367 9.15 -18.94 -8.32
CA LEU A 367 8.11 -19.27 -9.29
C LEU A 367 8.50 -20.54 -10.06
N GLY A 368 7.93 -21.66 -9.64
CA GLY A 368 8.18 -22.98 -10.23
C GLY A 368 8.73 -23.99 -9.20
N PRO A 369 9.15 -25.18 -9.66
CA PRO A 369 9.77 -26.17 -8.79
C PRO A 369 11.15 -25.69 -8.31
N ALA A 370 11.61 -26.19 -7.16
CA ALA A 370 12.99 -26.02 -6.75
C ALA A 370 13.92 -26.55 -7.86
N PRO A 371 14.97 -25.80 -8.25
CA PRO A 371 15.86 -26.24 -9.30
C PRO A 371 16.64 -27.47 -8.83
N GLU A 372 16.93 -28.41 -9.74
CA GLU A 372 17.72 -29.61 -9.42
C GLU A 372 19.15 -29.27 -9.00
N ALA A 373 19.67 -28.16 -9.51
CA ALA A 373 20.95 -27.59 -9.13
C ALA A 373 20.84 -26.05 -9.07
N PRO A 374 21.50 -25.39 -8.10
CA PRO A 374 21.49 -23.94 -8.02
C PRO A 374 22.08 -23.29 -9.28
N PHE A 375 21.47 -22.20 -9.77
CA PHE A 375 21.96 -21.45 -10.94
C PHE A 375 22.66 -20.14 -10.55
N ALA A 376 23.25 -19.42 -11.51
CA ALA A 376 23.99 -18.20 -11.22
C ALA A 376 23.05 -17.04 -10.87
N TYR A 377 23.37 -16.30 -9.81
CA TYR A 377 22.62 -15.12 -9.39
C TYR A 377 22.94 -13.88 -10.26
N SER A 378 21.89 -13.19 -10.70
CA SER A 378 21.97 -11.91 -11.41
C SER A 378 21.89 -10.75 -10.42
N LYS A 379 23.01 -10.06 -10.19
CA LYS A 379 23.03 -8.89 -9.28
C LYS A 379 22.13 -7.76 -9.79
N LEU A 380 21.55 -7.01 -8.84
CA LEU A 380 20.78 -5.78 -9.11
C LEU A 380 21.69 -4.58 -9.40
N ALA A 381 22.87 -4.53 -8.76
CA ALA A 381 23.82 -3.44 -8.91
C ALA A 381 24.32 -3.30 -10.37
N GLY A 382 24.14 -2.11 -10.94
CA GLY A 382 24.54 -1.73 -12.29
C GLY A 382 23.57 -2.18 -13.39
N GLN A 383 22.44 -2.80 -13.05
CA GLN A 383 21.47 -3.24 -14.05
C GLN A 383 20.53 -2.12 -14.47
N ASP A 384 20.12 -2.15 -15.73
CA ASP A 384 19.06 -1.29 -16.24
C ASP A 384 17.72 -1.67 -15.60
N VAL A 385 16.90 -0.67 -15.30
CA VAL A 385 15.59 -0.85 -14.67
C VAL A 385 14.52 -0.28 -15.58
N GLN A 386 13.46 -1.04 -15.82
CA GLN A 386 12.23 -0.51 -16.37
C GLN A 386 11.31 -0.15 -15.21
N LEU A 387 11.01 1.14 -15.02
CA LEU A 387 10.24 1.65 -13.87
C LEU A 387 8.96 2.32 -14.35
N MET A 388 7.82 2.10 -13.70
CA MET A 388 6.62 2.92 -13.93
C MET A 388 6.97 4.41 -13.95
N GLU A 389 6.49 5.11 -14.97
CA GLU A 389 6.72 6.55 -15.10
C GLU A 389 6.28 7.29 -13.82
N ALA A 390 7.22 8.03 -13.23
CA ALA A 390 7.04 8.85 -12.04
C ALA A 390 7.52 10.28 -12.35
N GLU A 391 6.90 11.27 -11.70
CA GLU A 391 7.22 12.69 -11.91
C GLU A 391 8.55 13.08 -11.26
N HIS A 392 8.89 12.44 -10.14
CA HIS A 392 10.16 12.63 -9.44
C HIS A 392 10.88 11.31 -9.29
N LEU A 393 12.18 11.32 -9.62
CA LEU A 393 13.06 10.19 -9.47
C LEU A 393 14.38 10.65 -8.88
N ILE A 394 14.79 10.02 -7.76
CA ILE A 394 16.02 10.36 -7.05
C ILE A 394 16.79 9.08 -6.75
N THR A 395 18.02 9.02 -7.25
CA THR A 395 19.00 7.96 -6.96
C THR A 395 20.20 8.56 -6.23
N GLY A 396 21.05 7.71 -5.67
CA GLY A 396 22.28 8.12 -4.97
C GLY A 396 22.43 7.34 -3.68
N THR A 397 23.32 7.79 -2.81
CA THR A 397 23.45 7.27 -1.43
C THR A 397 22.23 7.64 -0.57
N PRO A 398 22.00 7.00 0.59
CA PRO A 398 20.90 7.36 1.47
C PRO A 398 20.90 8.84 1.87
N ALA A 399 22.07 9.40 2.17
CA ALA A 399 22.22 10.80 2.54
C ALA A 399 21.87 11.74 1.38
N GLU A 400 22.30 11.42 0.15
CA GLU A 400 21.98 12.21 -1.04
C GLU A 400 20.50 12.16 -1.37
N ARG A 401 19.88 10.97 -1.31
CA ARG A 401 18.43 10.81 -1.58
C ARG A 401 17.60 11.61 -0.59
N VAL A 402 17.91 11.49 0.70
CA VAL A 402 17.25 12.28 1.75
C VAL A 402 17.46 13.77 1.51
N ALA A 403 18.70 14.23 1.30
CA ALA A 403 18.98 15.65 1.07
C ALA A 403 18.26 16.21 -0.16
N ALA A 404 18.22 15.47 -1.27
CA ALA A 404 17.54 15.87 -2.49
C ALA A 404 16.01 15.92 -2.32
N ALA A 405 15.42 14.90 -1.69
CA ALA A 405 13.98 14.87 -1.45
C ALA A 405 13.55 15.96 -0.44
N GLN A 406 14.36 16.22 0.58
CA GLN A 406 14.18 17.33 1.51
C GLN A 406 14.26 18.69 0.80
N GLN A 407 15.23 18.86 -0.11
CA GLN A 407 15.37 20.09 -0.88
C GLN A 407 14.14 20.34 -1.76
N LEU A 408 13.70 19.31 -2.48
CA LEU A 408 12.49 19.37 -3.30
C LEU A 408 11.26 19.79 -2.47
N HIS A 409 11.08 19.18 -1.31
CA HIS A 409 9.97 19.53 -0.41
C HIS A 409 10.05 20.99 0.06
N ARG A 410 11.24 21.46 0.49
CA ARG A 410 11.46 22.86 0.89
C ARG A 410 11.15 23.83 -0.24
N ASP A 411 11.59 23.54 -1.45
CA ASP A 411 11.40 24.41 -2.61
C ASP A 411 9.91 24.57 -2.95
N LEU A 412 9.17 23.46 -2.92
CA LEU A 412 7.73 23.49 -3.14
C LEU A 412 6.97 24.18 -2.02
N LEU A 413 7.37 23.99 -0.76
CA LEU A 413 6.69 24.61 0.39
C LEU A 413 6.92 26.13 0.39
N THR A 414 8.15 26.53 0.11
CA THR A 414 8.53 27.94 -0.04
C THR A 414 7.74 28.58 -1.18
N ALA A 415 7.64 27.91 -2.34
CA ALA A 415 6.85 28.40 -3.45
C ALA A 415 5.34 28.52 -3.10
N ALA A 416 4.79 27.52 -2.44
CA ALA A 416 3.39 27.47 -2.00
C ALA A 416 3.02 28.63 -1.04
N LEU A 417 3.96 29.05 -0.19
CA LEU A 417 3.79 30.11 0.80
C LEU A 417 4.19 31.50 0.30
N GLY A 418 4.59 31.63 -0.96
CA GLY A 418 5.02 32.91 -1.53
C GLY A 418 6.39 33.38 -1.05
N GLY A 419 7.26 32.45 -0.62
CA GLY A 419 8.66 32.71 -0.29
C GLY A 419 9.00 32.68 1.20
N ASP A 420 8.01 32.63 2.10
CA ASP A 420 8.24 32.67 3.55
C ASP A 420 7.63 31.48 4.30
N LEU A 421 8.48 30.56 4.74
CA LEU A 421 8.08 29.40 5.54
C LEU A 421 7.55 29.79 6.93
N ALA A 422 7.94 30.95 7.47
CA ALA A 422 7.44 31.43 8.76
C ALA A 422 5.93 31.70 8.75
N ALA A 423 5.31 31.81 7.57
CA ALA A 423 3.87 31.95 7.42
C ALA A 423 3.07 30.72 7.93
N LEU A 424 3.68 29.54 8.06
CA LEU A 424 3.03 28.35 8.62
C LEU A 424 2.85 28.42 10.14
N ASN A 425 3.69 29.20 10.82
CA ASN A 425 3.61 29.43 12.25
C ASN A 425 3.89 30.91 12.53
N PRO A 426 2.95 31.80 12.20
CA PRO A 426 3.14 33.22 12.45
C PRO A 426 3.34 33.45 13.95
N PRO A 427 4.18 34.43 14.35
CA PRO A 427 4.30 34.80 15.75
C PRO A 427 2.91 35.11 16.33
N ALA A 428 2.71 34.80 17.61
CA ALA A 428 1.45 35.07 18.29
C ALA A 428 1.06 36.54 18.05
N MET A 429 -0.13 36.77 17.48
CA MET A 429 -0.62 38.14 17.29
C MET A 429 -0.69 38.83 18.64
N GLU A 430 0.18 39.81 18.86
CA GLU A 430 0.02 40.73 19.98
C GLU A 430 -1.29 41.50 19.74
N ARG A 431 -2.32 41.20 20.53
CA ARG A 431 -3.49 42.06 20.62
C ARG A 431 -3.05 43.36 21.26
N ASN A 432 -2.79 44.37 20.42
CA ASN A 432 -2.74 45.75 20.89
C ASN A 432 -4.16 46.13 21.34
N SER A 433 -4.41 46.00 22.64
CA SER A 433 -5.56 46.58 23.30
C SER A 433 -5.36 48.10 23.35
N GLN A 434 -5.77 48.78 22.27
CA GLN A 434 -6.02 50.21 22.27
C GLN A 434 -7.52 50.48 22.30
#